data_AF-A0A7C9CMD4-F1
#
_entry.id   AF-A0A7C9CMD4-F1
#
_cell.length_a   1.000
_cell.length_b   1.000
_cell.length_c   1.000
_cell.angle_alpha   90.00
_cell.angle_beta   90.00
_cell.angle_gamma   90.00
#
_symmetry.space_group_name_H-M   'P 1'
#
loop_
_entity.id
_entity.type
_entity.pdbx_description
1 polymer ?
#
loop_
_entity_poly.entity_id
_entity_poly.type
_entity_poly.pdbx_seq_one_letter_code
_entity_poly.pdbx_strand_id
1 'polypeptide(L)'
;SDLGQTLCRTVRGMMYYRRALKLQAFLDMANEDEILGGYKVLTAQMEEEKKSQRSIHAQIEAVTDMKFTYVATCQNYGNQKRSGDRRATDILNLMVNNPSLRVAYVDDVEERDEGKVHKVYYSVLVKAVDNLDQEIYRI
;
A
#
# COMPACT_ATOMS: atom_id res chain seq x y z
N SER A 1 15.57 13.04 -11.60
CA SER A 1 14.16 12.60 -11.60
C SER A 1 14.03 11.10 -11.32
N ASP A 2 15.00 10.52 -10.60
CA ASP A 2 15.30 9.09 -10.71
C ASP A 2 14.86 8.25 -9.50
N LEU A 3 14.59 8.92 -8.37
CA LEU A 3 14.19 8.25 -7.14
C LEU A 3 12.72 7.78 -7.18
N GLY A 4 11.81 8.60 -7.72
CA GLY A 4 10.40 8.24 -7.89
C GLY A 4 10.23 7.08 -8.88
N GLN A 5 11.02 7.05 -9.95
CA GLN A 5 11.00 5.92 -10.89
C GLN A 5 11.51 4.62 -10.27
N THR A 6 12.58 4.69 -9.48
CA THR A 6 13.11 3.51 -8.78
C THR A 6 12.10 2.95 -7.78
N LEU A 7 11.46 3.81 -6.99
CA LEU A 7 10.42 3.39 -6.03
C LEU A 7 9.23 2.75 -6.74
N CYS A 8 8.71 3.36 -7.81
CA CYS A 8 7.62 2.79 -8.60
C CYS A 8 7.97 1.43 -9.19
N ARG A 9 9.20 1.24 -9.69
CA ARG A 9 9.67 -0.06 -10.21
C ARG A 9 9.71 -1.12 -9.11
N THR A 10 10.22 -0.79 -7.93
CA THR A 10 10.26 -1.70 -6.78
C THR A 10 8.87 -2.10 -6.32
N VAL A 11 7.97 -1.12 -6.13
CA VAL A 11 6.58 -1.40 -5.73
C VAL A 11 5.87 -2.24 -6.79
N ARG A 12 6.09 -1.97 -8.08
CA ARG A 12 5.51 -2.78 -9.16
C ARG A 12 6.03 -4.23 -9.15
N GLY A 13 7.32 -4.42 -8.90
CA GLY A 13 7.93 -5.74 -8.68
C GLY A 13 7.27 -6.48 -7.52
N MET A 14 7.11 -5.79 -6.39
CA MET A 14 6.46 -6.29 -5.20
C MET A 14 4.99 -6.68 -5.44
N MET A 15 4.27 -5.94 -6.29
CA MET A 15 2.89 -6.27 -6.66
C MET A 15 2.72 -7.60 -7.41
N TYR A 16 3.77 -8.14 -8.05
CA TYR A 16 3.69 -9.49 -8.60
C TYR A 16 3.55 -10.56 -7.51
N TYR A 17 4.18 -10.38 -6.34
CA TYR A 17 4.02 -11.30 -5.21
C TYR A 17 2.60 -11.25 -4.64
N ARG A 18 2.00 -10.06 -4.52
CA ARG A 18 0.59 -9.93 -4.12
C ARG A 18 -0.33 -10.68 -5.11
N ARG A 19 -0.09 -10.56 -6.41
CA ARG A 19 -0.88 -11.27 -7.43
C ARG A 19 -0.72 -12.79 -7.35
N ALA A 20 0.50 -13.28 -7.14
CA ALA A 20 0.75 -14.71 -6.97
C ALA A 20 0.04 -15.27 -5.74
N LEU A 21 0.02 -14.52 -4.63
CA LEU A 21 -0.70 -14.94 -3.42
C LEU A 21 -2.21 -14.92 -3.57
N LYS A 22 -2.78 -13.96 -4.31
CA LYS A 22 -4.20 -13.98 -4.67
C LYS A 22 -4.56 -15.21 -5.48
N LEU A 23 -3.71 -15.57 -6.44
CA LEU A 23 -3.90 -16.78 -7.24
C LEU A 23 -3.80 -18.05 -6.38
N GLN A 24 -2.83 -18.13 -5.48
CA GLN A 24 -2.70 -19.25 -4.55
C GLN A 24 -3.93 -19.36 -3.65
N ALA A 25 -4.35 -18.26 -3.01
CA ALA A 25 -5.52 -18.24 -2.14
C ALA A 25 -6.81 -18.59 -2.91
N PHE A 26 -6.93 -18.22 -4.18
CA PHE A 26 -8.02 -18.67 -5.03
C PHE A 26 -7.99 -20.18 -5.22
N LEU A 27 -6.87 -20.76 -5.63
CA LEU A 27 -6.75 -22.21 -5.85
C LEU A 27 -6.98 -23.02 -4.57
N ASP A 28 -6.60 -22.48 -3.41
CA ASP A 28 -6.81 -23.12 -2.11
C ASP A 28 -8.29 -23.09 -1.67
N MET A 29 -9.09 -22.13 -2.16
CA MET A 29 -10.48 -21.89 -1.73
C MET A 29 -11.53 -22.25 -2.77
N ALA A 30 -11.15 -22.38 -4.04
CA ALA A 30 -12.06 -22.63 -5.15
C ALA A 30 -12.37 -24.12 -5.30
N ASN A 31 -13.62 -24.43 -5.66
CA ASN A 31 -14.01 -25.78 -6.04
C ASN A 31 -13.69 -26.06 -7.53
N GLU A 32 -13.68 -27.33 -7.95
CA GLU A 32 -13.29 -27.74 -9.32
C GLU A 32 -14.03 -26.97 -10.43
N ASP A 33 -15.34 -26.73 -10.26
CA ASP A 33 -16.15 -25.97 -11.21
C ASP A 33 -15.73 -24.49 -11.35
N GLU A 34 -15.31 -23.87 -10.24
CA GLU A 34 -14.84 -22.49 -10.20
C GLU A 34 -13.43 -22.35 -10.80
N ILE A 35 -12.59 -23.37 -10.61
CA ILE A 35 -11.27 -23.47 -11.25
C ILE A 35 -11.44 -23.61 -12.78
N LEU A 36 -12.42 -24.40 -13.23
CA LEU A 36 -12.74 -24.58 -14.65
C LEU A 36 -13.29 -23.30 -15.30
N GLY A 37 -14.09 -22.53 -14.56
CA GLY A 37 -14.55 -21.18 -14.95
C GLY A 37 -13.41 -20.15 -15.07
N GLY A 38 -12.27 -20.44 -14.43
CA GLY A 38 -11.00 -19.75 -14.63
C GLY A 38 -10.84 -18.45 -13.83
N TYR A 39 -9.57 -18.09 -13.60
CA TYR A 39 -9.18 -16.89 -12.84
C TYR A 39 -9.69 -15.56 -13.44
N LYS A 40 -10.17 -15.57 -14.69
CA LYS A 40 -10.74 -14.38 -15.36
C LYS A 40 -11.98 -13.85 -14.62
N VAL A 41 -12.72 -14.72 -13.92
CA VAL A 41 -13.91 -14.34 -13.12
C VAL A 41 -13.53 -13.42 -11.96
N LEU A 42 -12.32 -13.55 -11.39
CA LEU A 42 -11.83 -12.63 -10.35
C LEU A 42 -11.35 -11.28 -10.89
N THR A 43 -11.03 -11.20 -12.19
CA THR A 43 -10.56 -9.96 -12.83
C THR A 43 -11.65 -9.21 -13.60
N ALA A 44 -12.75 -9.89 -13.94
CA ALA A 44 -13.83 -9.34 -14.73
C ALA A 44 -15.01 -8.97 -13.83
N GLN A 45 -15.39 -7.68 -13.87
CA GLN A 45 -16.68 -7.22 -13.36
C GLN A 45 -17.80 -7.78 -14.27
N MET A 46 -18.23 -9.02 -14.08
CA MET A 46 -19.42 -9.56 -14.76
C MET A 46 -20.53 -9.89 -13.75
N GLU A 47 -21.76 -9.61 -14.17
CA GLU A 47 -22.82 -9.14 -13.29
C GLU A 47 -23.84 -10.17 -12.80
N GLU A 48 -23.66 -11.49 -12.95
CA GLU A 48 -24.82 -12.39 -12.74
C GLU A 48 -24.65 -13.57 -11.76
N GLU A 49 -23.49 -13.79 -11.15
CA GLU A 49 -23.30 -14.86 -10.13
C GLU A 49 -22.97 -14.29 -8.73
N LYS A 50 -23.86 -13.41 -8.25
CA LYS A 50 -23.55 -12.27 -7.36
C LYS A 50 -23.38 -12.50 -5.83
N LYS A 51 -23.37 -13.72 -5.27
CA LYS A 51 -23.16 -13.92 -3.81
C LYS A 51 -21.96 -14.79 -3.42
N SER A 52 -21.88 -16.04 -3.90
CA SER A 52 -20.78 -16.97 -3.54
C SER A 52 -19.41 -16.44 -4.01
N GLN A 53 -19.36 -15.96 -5.26
CA GLN A 53 -18.14 -15.41 -5.85
C GLN A 53 -17.68 -14.11 -5.18
N ARG A 54 -18.63 -13.26 -4.74
CA ARG A 54 -18.31 -12.06 -3.95
C ARG A 54 -17.73 -12.43 -2.58
N SER A 55 -18.24 -13.48 -1.92
CA SER A 55 -17.67 -13.93 -0.63
C SER A 55 -16.27 -14.52 -0.79
N ILE A 56 -16.02 -15.32 -1.82
CA ILE A 56 -14.70 -15.91 -2.08
C ILE A 56 -13.69 -14.81 -2.43
N HIS A 57 -14.06 -13.86 -3.30
CA HIS A 57 -13.20 -12.71 -3.62
C HIS A 57 -12.85 -11.89 -2.36
N ALA A 58 -13.83 -11.59 -1.51
CA ALA A 58 -13.58 -10.86 -0.26
C ALA A 58 -12.66 -11.64 0.69
N GLN A 59 -12.80 -12.96 0.79
CA GLN A 59 -11.92 -13.82 1.59
C GLN A 59 -10.50 -13.87 1.01
N ILE A 60 -10.34 -13.97 -0.30
CA ILE A 60 -9.04 -13.94 -0.97
C ILE A 60 -8.32 -12.61 -0.73
N GLU A 61 -9.03 -11.47 -0.86
CA GLU A 61 -8.46 -10.15 -0.53
C GLU A 61 -8.04 -10.10 0.95
N ALA A 62 -8.91 -10.53 1.87
CA ALA A 62 -8.61 -10.52 3.30
C ALA A 62 -7.39 -11.37 3.66
N VAL A 63 -7.28 -12.60 3.13
CA VAL A 63 -6.13 -13.47 3.37
C VAL A 63 -4.86 -12.89 2.76
N THR A 64 -4.96 -12.28 1.58
CA THR A 64 -3.81 -11.62 0.94
C THR A 64 -3.36 -10.39 1.74
N ASP A 65 -4.29 -9.60 2.25
CA ASP A 65 -4.01 -8.41 3.07
C ASP A 65 -3.40 -8.75 4.43
N MET A 66 -3.83 -9.86 5.04
CA MET A 66 -3.21 -10.37 6.27
C MET A 66 -1.76 -10.83 6.02
N LYS A 67 -1.51 -11.48 4.88
CA LYS A 67 -0.19 -12.06 4.58
C LYS A 67 0.81 -11.05 4.04
N PHE A 68 0.37 -9.92 3.51
CA PHE A 68 1.27 -8.96 2.88
C PHE A 68 1.01 -7.51 3.26
N THR A 69 1.97 -6.98 4.01
CA THR A 69 2.15 -5.54 4.22
C THR A 69 3.55 -5.18 3.75
N TYR A 70 3.64 -4.33 2.71
CA TYR A 70 4.92 -3.84 2.22
C TYR A 70 5.24 -2.52 2.90
N VAL A 71 6.45 -2.39 3.44
CA VAL A 71 6.95 -1.12 3.97
C VAL A 71 8.08 -0.64 3.06
N ALA A 72 7.94 0.56 2.50
CA ALA A 72 9.00 1.22 1.74
C ALA A 72 9.51 2.44 2.52
N THR A 73 10.83 2.58 2.63
CA THR A 73 11.43 3.75 3.27
C THR A 73 11.58 4.88 2.25
N CYS A 74 10.95 6.01 2.54
CA CYS A 74 11.05 7.23 1.77
C CYS A 74 11.48 8.35 2.72
N GLN A 75 12.74 8.34 3.16
CA GLN A 75 13.22 9.22 4.25
C GLN A 75 12.89 10.70 4.03
N ASN A 76 12.95 11.18 2.79
CA ASN A 76 12.66 12.57 2.43
C ASN A 76 11.17 12.90 2.27
N TYR A 77 10.26 11.94 2.45
CA TYR A 77 8.83 12.13 2.20
C TYR A 77 8.24 13.21 3.12
N GLY A 78 8.56 13.23 4.41
CA GLY A 78 8.10 14.27 5.35
C GLY A 78 8.49 15.68 4.90
N ASN A 79 9.74 15.84 4.48
CA ASN A 79 10.24 17.11 3.93
C ASN A 79 9.57 17.49 2.62
N GLN A 80 9.34 16.53 1.72
CA GLN A 80 8.61 16.76 0.46
C GLN A 80 7.15 17.16 0.69
N LYS A 81 6.48 16.58 1.71
CA LYS A 81 5.12 16.95 2.10
C LYS A 81 5.06 18.41 2.56
N ARG A 82 5.95 18.80 3.48
CA ARG A 82 6.00 20.17 4.02
C ARG A 82 6.31 21.22 2.96
N SER A 83 7.18 20.91 2.01
CA SER A 83 7.57 21.83 0.95
C SER A 83 6.57 21.87 -0.23
N GLY A 84 5.52 21.05 -0.20
CA GLY A 84 4.57 20.95 -1.32
C GLY A 84 5.19 20.37 -2.60
N ASP A 85 6.24 19.56 -2.47
CA ASP A 85 6.94 18.97 -3.60
C ASP A 85 6.06 17.91 -4.28
N ARG A 86 5.96 17.97 -5.61
CA ARG A 86 5.21 17.00 -6.44
C ARG A 86 5.57 15.54 -6.13
N ARG A 87 6.81 15.27 -5.70
CA ARG A 87 7.27 13.92 -5.35
C ARG A 87 6.50 13.33 -4.18
N ALA A 88 6.04 14.16 -3.24
CA ALA A 88 5.17 13.70 -2.16
C ALA A 88 3.81 13.23 -2.73
N THR A 89 3.27 13.95 -3.72
CA THR A 89 2.04 13.55 -4.41
C THR A 89 2.24 12.24 -5.16
N ASP A 90 3.37 12.05 -5.84
CA ASP A 90 3.68 10.79 -6.53
C ASP A 90 3.74 9.60 -5.55
N ILE A 91 4.36 9.79 -4.38
CA ILE A 91 4.42 8.78 -3.32
C ILE A 91 3.02 8.48 -2.74
N LEU A 92 2.20 9.51 -2.51
CA LEU A 92 0.81 9.34 -2.07
C LEU A 92 -0.01 8.55 -3.10
N ASN A 93 0.08 8.91 -4.38
CA ASN A 93 -0.58 8.20 -5.46
C ASN A 93 -0.11 6.73 -5.54
N LEU A 94 1.16 6.47 -5.25
CA LEU A 94 1.68 5.11 -5.19
C LEU A 94 1.05 4.32 -4.04
N MET A 95 0.87 4.92 -2.86
CA MET A 95 0.17 4.28 -1.73
C MET A 95 -1.32 4.06 -2.04
N VAL A 96 -2.01 5.03 -2.63
CA VAL A 96 -3.43 4.91 -3.01
C VAL A 96 -3.64 3.76 -4.00
N ASN A 97 -2.78 3.65 -5.01
CA ASN A 97 -2.87 2.59 -6.02
C ASN A 97 -2.44 1.21 -5.49
N ASN A 98 -1.79 1.15 -4.32
CA ASN A 98 -1.28 -0.09 -3.73
C ASN A 98 -1.69 -0.13 -2.25
N PRO A 99 -2.93 -0.54 -1.91
CA PRO A 99 -3.47 -0.46 -0.54
C PRO A 99 -2.62 -1.18 0.53
N SER A 100 -1.83 -2.18 0.14
CA SER A 100 -0.93 -2.91 1.03
C SER A 100 0.41 -2.20 1.27
N LEU A 101 0.69 -1.10 0.58
CA LEU A 101 1.92 -0.33 0.73
C LEU A 101 1.79 0.63 1.90
N ARG A 102 2.79 0.60 2.77
CA ARG A 102 3.03 1.56 3.84
C ARG A 102 4.33 2.28 3.54
N VAL A 103 4.42 3.55 3.88
CA VAL A 103 5.62 4.35 3.70
C VAL A 103 6.17 4.76 5.05
N ALA A 104 7.44 4.47 5.28
CA ALA A 104 8.17 4.92 6.46
C ALA A 104 9.06 6.11 6.11
N TYR A 105 9.05 7.16 6.92
CA TYR A 105 9.90 8.34 6.73
C TYR A 105 10.36 8.92 8.06
N VAL A 106 11.31 9.86 8.01
CA VAL A 106 11.78 10.60 9.17
C VAL A 106 11.16 11.99 9.14
N ASP A 107 10.51 12.36 10.23
CA ASP A 107 9.90 13.66 10.43
C ASP A 107 10.78 14.50 11.36
N ASP A 108 11.49 15.50 10.84
CA ASP A 108 12.21 16.48 11.66
C ASP A 108 11.30 17.66 12.05
N VAL A 109 11.18 17.90 13.35
CA VAL A 109 10.40 18.98 13.97
C VAL A 109 11.34 19.88 14.76
N GLU A 110 11.15 21.19 14.64
CA GLU A 110 11.87 22.15 15.47
C GLU A 110 11.10 22.40 16.77
N GLU A 111 11.69 22.00 17.89
CA GLU A 111 11.14 22.25 19.22
C GLU A 111 11.89 23.40 19.90
N ARG A 112 11.14 24.20 20.68
CA ARG A 112 11.69 25.27 21.51
C ARG A 112 11.57 24.85 22.96
N ASP A 113 12.72 24.68 23.61
CA ASP A 113 12.78 24.47 25.05
C ASP A 113 13.77 25.46 25.68
N GLU A 114 13.36 26.11 26.76
CA GLU A 114 14.14 27.13 27.48
C GLU A 114 14.81 28.21 26.60
N GLY A 115 14.20 28.57 25.47
CA GLY A 115 14.72 29.57 24.53
C GLY A 115 15.79 29.04 23.55
N LYS A 116 16.12 27.75 23.59
CA LYS A 116 16.97 27.08 22.58
C LYS A 116 16.11 26.28 21.60
N VAL A 117 16.35 26.49 20.30
CA VAL A 117 15.75 25.69 19.24
C VAL A 117 16.60 24.44 19.04
N HIS A 118 15.98 23.27 19.10
CA HIS A 118 16.62 21.99 18.76
C HIS A 118 15.74 21.17 17.82
N LYS A 119 16.39 20.35 16.98
CA LYS A 119 15.69 19.45 16.05
C LYS A 119 15.41 18.11 16.72
N VAL A 120 14.16 17.71 16.73
CA VAL A 120 13.69 16.38 17.15
C VAL A 120 13.31 15.59 15.92
N TYR A 121 13.64 14.31 15.90
CA TYR A 121 13.38 13.41 14.77
C TYR A 121 12.42 12.32 15.19
N TYR A 122 11.34 12.15 14.44
CA TYR A 122 10.38 11.07 14.64
C TYR A 122 10.44 10.08 13.48
N SER A 123 10.34 8.79 13.78
CA SER A 123 10.11 7.75 12.78
C SER A 123 8.61 7.59 12.58
N VAL A 124 8.13 7.89 11.37
CA VAL A 124 6.71 7.88 11.03
C VAL A 124 6.41 6.78 10.02
N LEU A 125 5.35 6.02 10.26
CA LEU A 125 4.81 5.03 9.34
C LEU A 125 3.40 5.45 8.92
N VAL A 126 3.16 5.55 7.61
CA VAL A 126 1.86 5.94 7.04
C VAL A 126 1.28 4.89 6.08
N LYS A 127 -0.02 4.95 5.86
CA LYS A 127 -0.76 4.30 4.77
C LYS A 127 -1.67 5.30 4.06
N ALA A 128 -2.15 4.97 2.86
CA ALA A 128 -3.23 5.73 2.24
C ALA A 128 -4.60 5.32 2.80
N VAL A 129 -5.43 6.29 3.14
CA VAL A 129 -6.85 6.16 3.49
C VAL A 129 -7.60 7.36 2.90
N ASP A 130 -8.68 7.12 2.16
CA ASP A 130 -9.49 8.18 1.54
C ASP A 130 -8.68 9.20 0.73
N ASN A 131 -7.67 8.72 -0.02
CA ASN A 131 -6.72 9.53 -0.80
C ASN A 131 -5.83 10.48 0.02
N LEU A 132 -5.77 10.30 1.34
CA LEU A 132 -4.88 11.00 2.24
C LEU A 132 -3.89 10.02 2.85
N ASP A 133 -2.71 10.48 3.24
CA ASP A 133 -1.83 9.67 4.05
C ASP A 133 -2.23 9.78 5.53
N GLN A 134 -2.40 8.63 6.18
CA GLN A 134 -2.77 8.49 7.58
C GLN A 134 -1.59 7.87 8.33
N GLU A 135 -1.17 8.52 9.42
CA GLU A 135 -0.17 7.99 10.34
C GLU A 135 -0.73 6.76 11.06
N ILE A 136 0.02 5.66 10.98
CA ILE A 136 -0.21 4.42 11.73
C ILE A 136 0.59 4.48 13.02
N TYR A 137 1.81 5.02 12.96
CA TYR A 137 2.75 5.02 14.06
C TYR A 137 3.74 6.17 13.97
N ARG A 138 4.15 6.67 15.14
CA ARG A 138 5.14 7.73 15.33
C ARG A 138 5.91 7.43 16.61
N ILE A 139 7.24 7.32 16.53
CA ILE A 139 8.17 7.26 17.69
C ILE A 139 9.16 8.39 17.58
#